data_AF-A0A7M3LVQ0-F1
#
_entry.id   AF-A0A7M3LVQ0-F1
#
_cell.length_a   1.000
_cell.length_b   1.000
_cell.length_c   1.000
_cell.angle_alpha   90.00
_cell.angle_beta   90.00
_cell.angle_gamma   90.00
#
_symmetry.space_group_name_H-M   'P 1'
#
loop_
_entity.id
_entity.type
_entity.pdbx_description
1 polymer ?
#
loop_
_entity_poly.entity_id
_entity_poly.type
_entity_poly.pdbx_seq_one_letter_code
_entity_poly.pdbx_strand_id
1 'polypeptide(L)'
;MDEQLARRAPLLVVLDAPEATVPVLSEELARAPRRVHAALTRGEPMTGSGTPGSAPLCATSTRGEEITDLRVPLLDWLPGPLRRRGLDFLAESEETLARTPRALLPALLTDENPAPSAPVRFARRLLPGALSEACLAAAVRHLFPAGRHEPRQPVGAARLTCA
;
A
#
# COMPACT_ATOMS: atom_id res chain seq x y z
N MET A 1 -11.84 -1.54 -0.91
CA MET A 1 -10.52 -1.92 -0.34
C MET A 1 -10.54 -1.90 1.18
N ASP A 2 -11.18 -0.89 1.80
CA ASP A 2 -11.46 -0.84 3.26
C ASP A 2 -12.09 -2.12 3.81
N GLU A 3 -12.91 -2.79 3.01
CA GLU A 3 -13.56 -4.04 3.39
C GLU A 3 -12.57 -5.18 3.70
N GLN A 4 -11.41 -5.25 3.05
CA GLN A 4 -10.41 -6.29 3.32
C GLN A 4 -9.66 -6.02 4.64
N LEU A 5 -9.33 -4.76 4.90
CA LEU A 5 -8.78 -4.34 6.20
C LEU A 5 -9.79 -4.58 7.33
N ALA A 6 -11.07 -4.26 7.11
CA ALA A 6 -12.13 -4.49 8.08
C ALA A 6 -12.35 -5.98 8.38
N ARG A 7 -12.22 -6.83 7.35
CA ARG A 7 -12.33 -8.29 7.47
C ARG A 7 -11.09 -8.97 8.05
N ARG A 8 -10.01 -8.22 8.31
CA ARG A 8 -8.69 -8.75 8.70
C ARG A 8 -8.18 -9.85 7.75
N ALA A 9 -8.57 -9.75 6.48
CA ALA A 9 -8.12 -10.71 5.48
C ALA A 9 -6.62 -10.50 5.19
N PRO A 10 -5.86 -11.58 4.92
CA PRO A 10 -4.49 -11.48 4.44
C PRO A 10 -4.36 -10.57 3.22
N LEU A 11 -3.48 -9.57 3.30
CA LEU A 11 -3.24 -8.57 2.28
C LEU A 11 -1.73 -8.36 2.12
N LEU A 12 -1.20 -8.74 0.96
CA LEU A 12 0.16 -8.38 0.54
C LEU A 12 0.11 -7.06 -0.22
N VAL A 13 0.83 -6.05 0.26
CA VAL A 13 0.98 -4.76 -0.43
C VAL A 13 2.36 -4.74 -1.08
N VAL A 14 2.40 -4.72 -2.42
CA VAL A 14 3.65 -4.66 -3.20
C VAL A 14 3.95 -3.21 -3.55
N LEU A 15 5.11 -2.71 -3.11
CA LEU A 15 5.53 -1.32 -3.25
C LEU A 15 6.79 -1.25 -4.12
N ASP A 16 6.67 -0.72 -5.33
CA ASP A 16 7.82 -0.55 -6.22
C ASP A 16 8.50 0.82 -6.03
N ALA A 17 7.72 1.83 -5.62
CA ALA A 17 8.12 3.20 -5.34
C ALA A 17 7.19 3.82 -4.27
N PRO A 18 7.61 4.92 -3.58
CA PRO A 18 6.77 5.60 -2.59
C PRO A 18 5.57 6.33 -3.21
N GLU A 19 5.69 6.68 -4.49
CA GLU A 19 4.68 7.42 -5.26
C GLU A 19 4.43 6.69 -6.58
N ALA A 20 3.19 6.74 -7.04
CA ALA A 20 2.84 6.35 -8.40
C ALA A 20 2.77 7.61 -9.27
N THR A 21 3.41 7.58 -10.42
CA THR A 21 3.27 8.61 -11.45
C THR A 21 2.15 8.23 -12.39
N VAL A 22 1.15 9.12 -12.52
CA VAL A 22 0.03 8.96 -13.42
C VAL A 22 0.09 10.09 -14.45
N PRO A 23 0.24 9.80 -15.75
CA PRO A 23 0.13 10.83 -16.77
C PRO A 23 -1.32 11.28 -16.89
N VAL A 24 -1.55 12.59 -16.85
CA VAL A 24 -2.88 13.21 -16.93
C VAL A 24 -2.84 14.32 -17.96
N LEU A 25 -3.86 14.44 -18.81
CA LEU A 25 -3.94 15.56 -19.74
C LEU A 25 -4.22 16.86 -18.99
N SER A 26 -3.66 17.96 -19.48
CA SER A 26 -3.87 19.30 -18.91
C SER A 26 -5.35 19.66 -18.87
N GLU A 27 -6.12 19.23 -19.87
CA GLU A 27 -7.59 19.40 -19.88
C GLU A 27 -8.30 18.58 -18.80
N GLU A 28 -7.87 17.35 -18.56
CA GLU A 28 -8.45 16.48 -17.52
C GLU A 28 -8.14 17.04 -16.14
N LEU A 29 -6.92 17.54 -15.94
CA LEU A 29 -6.53 18.21 -14.72
C LEU A 29 -7.35 19.49 -14.50
N ALA A 30 -7.60 20.28 -15.54
CA ALA A 30 -8.46 21.46 -15.46
C ALA A 30 -9.90 21.11 -15.04
N ARG A 31 -10.42 19.96 -15.50
CA ARG A 31 -11.75 19.44 -15.13
C ARG A 31 -11.77 18.68 -13.80
N ALA A 32 -10.62 18.56 -13.12
CA ALA A 32 -10.55 17.79 -11.88
C ALA A 32 -11.46 18.36 -10.78
N PRO A 33 -11.99 17.52 -9.88
CA PRO A 33 -12.74 17.99 -8.72
C PRO A 33 -11.96 19.01 -7.89
N ARG A 34 -12.66 19.99 -7.28
CA ARG A 34 -12.04 21.06 -6.46
C ARG A 34 -11.07 20.54 -5.38
N ARG A 35 -11.34 19.35 -4.82
CA ARG A 35 -10.46 18.68 -3.86
C ARG A 35 -9.10 18.30 -4.43
N VAL A 36 -9.03 17.92 -5.71
CA VAL A 36 -7.78 17.60 -6.41
C VAL A 36 -6.98 18.88 -6.63
N HIS A 37 -7.64 19.93 -7.14
CA HIS A 37 -7.02 21.26 -7.30
C HIS A 37 -6.46 21.80 -5.99
N ALA A 38 -7.23 21.68 -4.90
CA ALA A 38 -6.81 22.06 -3.55
C ALA A 38 -5.57 21.29 -3.08
N ALA A 39 -5.54 19.98 -3.26
CA ALA A 39 -4.42 19.14 -2.87
C ALA A 39 -3.13 19.49 -3.63
N LEU A 40 -3.25 19.81 -4.93
CA LEU A 40 -2.13 20.20 -5.80
C LEU A 40 -1.58 21.60 -5.48
N THR A 41 -2.45 22.56 -5.19
CA THR A 41 -2.06 23.97 -4.99
C THR A 41 -1.58 24.27 -3.58
N ARG A 42 -2.13 23.59 -2.57
CA ARG A 42 -1.81 23.85 -1.15
C ARG A 42 -0.87 22.83 -0.54
N GLY A 43 -0.51 21.78 -1.27
CA GLY A 43 0.19 20.63 -0.70
C GLY A 43 -0.62 19.98 0.42
N GLU A 44 -1.96 20.08 0.36
CA GLU A 44 -2.82 19.56 1.41
C GLU A 44 -3.10 18.07 1.20
N PRO A 45 -3.01 17.26 2.28
CA PRO A 45 -3.36 15.85 2.24
C PRO A 45 -4.78 15.64 1.71
N MET A 46 -4.94 14.79 0.68
CA MET A 46 -6.27 14.28 0.31
C MET A 46 -6.80 13.39 1.44
N THR A 47 -7.63 13.95 2.31
CA THR A 47 -8.26 13.21 3.40
C THR A 47 -9.54 12.52 2.91
N GLY A 48 -9.40 11.28 2.48
CA GLY A 48 -10.50 10.30 2.59
C GLY A 48 -10.24 9.52 3.88
N SER A 49 -11.10 9.64 4.89
CA SER A 49 -11.00 8.96 6.21
C SER A 49 -9.97 9.54 7.21
N GLY A 50 -10.07 10.83 7.56
CA GLY A 50 -9.69 11.35 8.89
C GLY A 50 -8.30 11.04 9.48
N THR A 51 -7.33 10.61 8.67
CA THR A 51 -6.01 10.21 9.16
C THR A 51 -5.02 11.36 8.92
N PRO A 52 -4.44 11.97 9.97
CA PRO A 52 -3.43 13.00 9.79
C PRO A 52 -2.15 12.40 9.18
N GLY A 53 -1.66 13.01 8.10
CA GLY A 53 -0.32 12.75 7.55
C GLY A 53 -0.22 12.42 6.06
N SER A 54 -1.30 12.40 5.26
CA SER A 54 -1.21 12.09 3.81
C SER A 54 -0.20 12.99 3.10
N ALA A 55 0.56 12.46 2.15
CA ALA A 55 1.56 13.25 1.44
C ALA A 55 0.85 14.12 0.37
N PRO A 56 1.38 15.31 0.05
CA PRO A 56 0.78 16.18 -0.96
C PRO A 56 0.78 15.52 -2.34
N LEU A 57 -0.30 15.71 -3.10
CA LEU A 57 -0.27 15.44 -4.54
C LEU A 57 0.65 16.46 -5.20
N CYS A 58 1.54 16.00 -6.08
CA CYS A 58 2.43 16.89 -6.84
C CYS A 58 2.19 16.71 -8.34
N ALA A 59 2.12 17.81 -9.09
CA ALA A 59 2.10 17.79 -10.54
C ALA A 59 3.43 18.33 -11.08
N THR A 60 4.05 17.60 -12.00
CA THR A 60 5.23 18.07 -12.75
C THR A 60 4.88 18.11 -14.23
N SER A 61 5.10 19.25 -14.87
CA SER A 61 4.90 19.44 -16.30
C SER A 61 6.14 20.11 -16.90
N THR A 62 6.56 19.63 -18.06
CA THR A 62 7.60 20.29 -18.86
C THR A 62 6.94 21.38 -19.71
N ARG A 63 7.56 22.56 -19.81
CA ARG A 63 6.94 23.72 -20.46
C ARG A 63 6.64 23.42 -21.94
N GLY A 64 5.35 23.41 -22.30
CA GLY A 64 4.87 23.09 -23.66
C GLY A 64 4.28 21.69 -23.83
N GLU A 65 4.19 20.91 -22.76
CA GLU A 65 3.65 19.55 -22.78
C GLU A 65 2.16 19.54 -22.40
N GLU A 66 1.32 18.88 -23.21
CA GLU A 66 -0.12 18.72 -22.93
C GLU A 66 -0.37 17.70 -21.80
N ILE A 67 0.62 16.87 -21.50
CA ILE A 67 0.59 15.84 -20.48
C ILE A 67 1.33 16.34 -19.23
N THR A 68 0.72 16.12 -18.07
CA THR A 68 1.27 16.43 -16.75
C THR A 68 1.38 15.15 -15.95
N ASP A 69 2.53 14.94 -15.33
CA ASP A 69 2.77 13.80 -14.45
C ASP A 69 2.27 14.10 -13.03
N LEU A 70 1.24 13.37 -12.59
CA LEU A 70 0.69 13.45 -11.25
C LEU A 70 1.35 12.40 -10.34
N ARG A 71 1.98 12.85 -9.26
CA ARG A 71 2.56 11.99 -8.23
C ARG A 71 1.55 11.76 -7.12
N VAL A 72 1.18 10.48 -6.95
CA VAL A 72 0.17 10.01 -5.99
C VAL A 72 0.85 9.16 -4.92
N PRO A 73 0.76 9.52 -3.63
CA PRO A 73 1.33 8.71 -2.57
C PRO A 73 0.62 7.35 -2.46
N LEU A 74 1.39 6.27 -2.55
CA LEU A 74 0.83 4.92 -2.74
C LEU A 74 0.15 4.35 -1.48
N LEU A 75 0.45 4.89 -0.29
CA LEU A 75 0.04 4.34 1.00
C LEU A 75 -1.04 5.17 1.73
N ASP A 76 -1.56 6.25 1.13
CA ASP A 76 -2.49 7.17 1.81
C ASP A 76 -3.87 6.57 2.09
N TRP A 77 -4.19 5.42 1.51
CA TRP A 77 -5.38 4.63 1.82
C TRP A 77 -5.23 3.74 3.06
N LEU A 78 -4.02 3.61 3.62
CA LEU A 78 -3.78 2.79 4.81
C LEU A 78 -4.01 3.59 6.11
N PRO A 79 -4.55 2.95 7.15
CA PRO A 79 -4.57 3.52 8.50
C PRO A 79 -3.17 3.92 8.97
N GLY A 80 -3.08 5.01 9.75
CA GLY A 80 -1.82 5.64 10.16
C GLY A 80 -0.70 4.69 10.60
N PRO A 81 -0.94 3.71 11.51
CA PRO A 81 0.11 2.77 11.93
C PRO A 81 0.61 1.86 10.80
N LEU A 82 -0.30 1.39 9.93
CA LEU A 82 0.06 0.56 8.78
C LEU A 82 0.79 1.38 7.72
N ARG A 83 0.33 2.62 7.50
CA ARG A 83 0.98 3.57 6.60
C ARG A 83 2.41 3.87 7.03
N ARG A 84 2.64 4.17 8.32
CA ARG A 84 3.98 4.38 8.87
C ARG A 84 4.87 3.15 8.65
N ARG A 85 4.38 1.95 8.98
CA ARG A 85 5.13 0.70 8.75
C ARG A 85 5.47 0.48 7.27
N GLY A 86 4.56 0.79 6.35
CA GLY A 86 4.82 0.69 4.92
C GLY A 86 5.86 1.68 4.41
N LEU A 87 5.88 2.90 4.97
CA LEU A 87 6.90 3.92 4.68
C LEU A 87 8.28 3.52 5.24
N ASP A 88 8.32 2.99 6.46
CA ASP A 88 9.56 2.50 7.09
C ASP A 88 10.14 1.34 6.27
N PHE A 89 9.30 0.37 5.89
CA PHE A 89 9.69 -0.74 4.99
C PHE A 89 10.24 -0.24 3.65
N LEU A 90 9.62 0.77 3.05
CA LEU A 90 10.10 1.36 1.80
C LEU A 90 11.49 1.95 1.97
N ALA A 91 11.72 2.74 3.03
CA ALA A 91 13.03 3.32 3.32
C ALA A 91 14.12 2.24 3.53
N GLU A 92 13.82 1.19 4.31
CA GLU A 92 14.74 0.06 4.51
C GLU A 92 15.04 -0.70 3.21
N SER A 93 14.03 -0.88 2.36
CA SER A 93 14.19 -1.55 1.07
C SER A 93 15.04 -0.74 0.07
N GLU A 94 14.90 0.59 0.05
CA GLU A 94 15.77 1.49 -0.73
C GLU A 94 17.21 1.39 -0.28
N GLU A 95 17.43 1.36 1.04
CA GLU A 95 18.78 1.24 1.59
C GLU A 95 19.43 -0.10 1.22
N THR A 96 18.63 -1.17 1.25
CA THR A 96 19.06 -2.52 0.81
C THR A 96 19.45 -2.51 -0.66
N LEU A 97 18.65 -1.88 -1.53
CA LEU A 97 18.93 -1.73 -2.95
C LEU A 97 20.20 -0.92 -3.21
N ALA A 98 20.40 0.18 -2.48
CA ALA A 98 21.57 1.05 -2.65
C ALA A 98 22.87 0.37 -2.22
N ARG A 99 22.84 -0.50 -1.20
CA ARG A 99 24.02 -1.15 -0.64
C ARG A 99 24.32 -2.53 -1.25
N THR A 100 23.38 -3.13 -1.97
CA THR A 100 23.52 -4.51 -2.47
C THR A 100 23.70 -4.54 -3.99
N PRO A 101 24.78 -5.13 -4.50
CA PRO A 101 24.96 -5.32 -5.93
C PRO A 101 23.80 -6.09 -6.55
N ARG A 102 23.37 -5.68 -7.75
CA ARG A 102 22.18 -6.24 -8.43
C ARG A 102 22.18 -7.77 -8.54
N ALA A 103 23.35 -8.38 -8.73
CA ALA A 103 23.50 -9.83 -8.85
C ALA A 103 23.17 -10.61 -7.56
N LEU A 104 23.17 -9.93 -6.40
CA LEU A 104 22.89 -10.52 -5.09
C LEU A 104 21.48 -10.17 -4.57
N LEU A 105 20.71 -9.37 -5.31
CA LEU A 105 19.36 -8.99 -4.90
C LEU A 105 18.39 -10.16 -5.09
N PRO A 106 17.52 -10.44 -4.10
CA PRO A 106 16.42 -11.37 -4.30
C PRO A 106 15.38 -10.80 -5.27
N ALA A 107 14.56 -11.67 -5.86
CA ALA A 107 13.48 -11.23 -6.75
C ALA A 107 12.36 -10.45 -6.02
N LEU A 108 12.10 -10.82 -4.76
CA LEU A 108 11.11 -10.21 -3.87
C LEU A 108 11.77 -9.97 -2.51
N LEU A 109 11.64 -8.75 -1.99
CA LEU A 109 11.95 -8.43 -0.60
C LEU A 109 10.64 -8.29 0.17
N THR A 110 10.58 -8.81 1.38
CA THR A 110 9.36 -8.84 2.20
C THR A 110 9.63 -8.28 3.57
N ASP A 111 8.63 -7.64 4.17
CA ASP A 111 8.65 -7.24 5.58
C ASP A 111 8.90 -8.50 6.44
N GLU A 112 10.09 -8.59 7.06
CA GLU A 112 10.53 -9.76 7.83
C GLU A 112 10.04 -9.73 9.28
N ASN A 113 9.58 -8.58 9.79
CA ASN A 113 9.12 -8.45 11.18
C ASN A 113 7.63 -8.04 11.33
N PRO A 114 6.67 -8.65 10.59
CA PRO A 114 5.28 -8.50 10.93
C PRO A 114 4.94 -9.39 12.13
N ALA A 115 4.06 -8.91 13.01
CA ALA A 115 3.45 -9.78 14.01
C ALA A 115 2.89 -11.05 13.31
N PRO A 116 3.01 -12.25 13.90
CA PRO A 116 2.58 -13.50 13.24
C PRO A 116 1.14 -13.49 12.74
N SER A 117 0.27 -12.71 13.39
CA SER A 117 -1.14 -12.52 13.05
C SER A 117 -1.44 -11.23 12.26
N ALA A 118 -0.41 -10.54 11.75
CA ALA A 118 -0.60 -9.29 11.02
C ALA A 118 -1.32 -9.57 9.69
N PRO A 119 -2.52 -8.98 9.46
CA PRO A 119 -3.26 -9.23 8.23
C PRO A 119 -2.62 -8.53 7.03
N VAL A 120 -1.78 -7.52 7.25
CA VAL A 120 -1.11 -6.76 6.19
C VAL A 120 0.39 -7.02 6.26
N ARG A 121 1.01 -7.36 5.13
CA ARG A 121 2.47 -7.45 4.95
C ARG A 121 2.88 -6.60 3.75
N PHE A 122 4.08 -6.02 3.82
CA PHE A 122 4.66 -5.24 2.73
C PHE A 122 5.69 -6.08 1.98
N ALA A 123 5.79 -5.86 0.68
CA ALA A 123 6.81 -6.47 -0.15
C ALA A 123 7.24 -5.51 -1.26
N ARG A 124 8.41 -5.77 -1.85
CA ARG A 124 8.96 -4.98 -2.95
C ARG A 124 9.55 -5.88 -4.02
N ARG A 125 9.24 -5.60 -5.28
CA ARG A 125 9.88 -6.25 -6.43
C ARG A 125 11.19 -5.54 -6.70
N LEU A 126 12.29 -6.27 -6.71
CA LEU A 126 13.62 -5.70 -6.94
C LEU A 126 14.13 -5.95 -8.35
N LEU A 127 13.62 -7.01 -9.01
CA LEU A 127 14.05 -7.42 -10.34
C LEU A 127 12.85 -7.46 -11.30
N PRO A 128 12.86 -6.67 -12.39
CA PRO A 128 11.82 -6.71 -13.41
C PRO A 128 11.68 -8.11 -14.01
N GLY A 129 10.44 -8.62 -14.09
CA GLY A 129 10.15 -9.92 -14.70
C GLY A 129 10.62 -11.15 -13.91
N ALA A 130 11.23 -10.99 -12.73
CA ALA A 130 11.75 -12.12 -11.95
C ALA A 130 10.66 -12.93 -11.22
N LEU A 131 9.43 -12.41 -11.15
CA LEU A 131 8.30 -13.08 -10.50
C LEU A 131 7.18 -13.31 -11.50
N SER A 132 6.96 -14.57 -11.86
CA SER A 132 5.70 -14.98 -12.48
C SER A 132 4.54 -14.83 -11.50
N GLU A 133 3.32 -14.76 -12.03
CA GLU A 133 2.10 -14.75 -11.21
C GLU A 133 2.03 -15.99 -10.30
N ALA A 134 2.42 -17.16 -10.80
CA ALA A 134 2.44 -18.40 -10.02
C ALA A 134 3.44 -18.36 -8.85
N CYS A 135 4.63 -17.79 -9.07
CA CYS A 135 5.63 -17.59 -8.02
C CYS A 135 5.13 -16.59 -6.96
N LEU A 136 4.48 -15.50 -7.37
CA LEU A 136 3.90 -14.54 -6.44
C LEU A 136 2.77 -15.17 -5.60
N ALA A 137 1.90 -15.97 -6.22
CA ALA A 137 0.85 -16.69 -5.50
C ALA A 137 1.43 -17.68 -4.47
N ALA A 138 2.55 -18.34 -4.80
CA ALA A 138 3.26 -19.20 -3.86
C ALA A 138 3.86 -18.42 -2.69
N ALA A 139 4.47 -17.25 -2.96
CA ALA A 139 4.99 -16.36 -1.93
C ALA A 139 3.88 -15.88 -0.98
N VAL A 140 2.72 -15.49 -1.50
CA VAL A 140 1.56 -15.10 -0.68
C VAL A 140 1.13 -16.22 0.27
N ARG A 141 1.01 -17.46 -0.23
CA ARG A 141 0.65 -18.63 0.62
C ARG A 141 1.68 -18.91 1.70
N HIS A 142 2.96 -18.66 1.42
CA HIS A 142 4.03 -18.84 2.38
C HIS A 142 4.05 -17.75 3.45
N LEU A 143 3.87 -16.49 3.05
CA LEU A 143 3.87 -15.32 3.95
C LEU A 143 2.63 -15.27 4.85
N PHE A 144 1.51 -15.76 4.35
CA PHE A 144 0.28 -15.92 5.10
C PHE A 144 -0.02 -17.42 5.23
N PRO A 145 0.78 -18.15 6.02
CA PRO A 145 0.44 -19.53 6.30
C PRO A 145 -0.95 -19.49 6.94
N ALA A 146 -1.85 -20.36 6.51
CA ALA A 146 -3.15 -20.51 7.14
C ALA A 146 -2.93 -20.98 8.59
N GLY A 147 -2.67 -20.03 9.49
CA GLY A 147 -2.76 -20.24 10.92
C GLY A 147 -4.20 -20.64 11.14
N ARG A 148 -4.41 -21.92 11.50
CA ARG A 148 -5.63 -22.52 12.03
C ARG A 148 -6.64 -21.42 12.33
N HIS A 149 -7.61 -21.23 11.43
CA HIS A 149 -8.80 -20.48 11.77
C HIS A 149 -9.31 -21.14 13.05
N GLU A 150 -9.07 -20.52 14.20
CA GLU A 150 -9.82 -20.88 15.39
C GLU A 150 -11.27 -20.64 14.95
N PRO A 151 -12.12 -21.70 14.95
CA PRO A 151 -13.50 -21.53 14.54
C PRO A 151 -14.04 -20.39 15.39
N ARG A 152 -14.57 -19.35 14.72
CA ARG A 152 -15.30 -18.25 15.36
C ARG A 152 -16.20 -18.90 16.42
N GLN A 153 -15.88 -18.71 17.71
CA GLN A 153 -16.87 -19.01 18.73
C GLN A 153 -18.06 -18.09 18.42
N PRO A 154 -19.27 -18.64 18.22
CA PRO A 154 -20.44 -17.80 18.03
C PRO A 154 -20.60 -16.96 19.29
N VAL A 155 -20.56 -15.64 19.11
CA VAL A 155 -20.92 -14.67 20.14
C VAL A 155 -22.35 -14.98 20.57
N GLY A 156 -22.49 -15.46 21.81
CA GLY A 156 -23.72 -15.39 22.59
C GLY A 156 -24.96 -16.03 21.98
N ALA A 157 -25.06 -17.37 21.98
CA ALA A 157 -26.36 -17.98 22.20
C ALA A 157 -26.71 -17.78 23.68
N ALA A 158 -27.39 -16.67 23.98
CA ALA A 158 -28.04 -16.47 25.27
C ALA A 158 -28.97 -17.68 25.52
N ARG A 159 -28.57 -18.59 26.41
CA ARG A 159 -29.48 -19.58 26.96
C ARG A 159 -30.39 -18.85 27.95
N LEU A 160 -31.56 -18.45 27.48
CA LEU A 160 -32.70 -18.18 28.35
C LEU A 160 -32.96 -19.46 29.13
N THR A 161 -32.63 -19.45 30.41
CA THR A 161 -33.13 -20.42 31.38
C THR A 161 -34.21 -19.69 32.16
N CYS A 162 -35.46 -20.08 31.93
CA CYS A 162 -36.56 -19.74 32.82
C CYS A 162 -36.42 -20.63 34.08
N ALA A 163 -36.46 -20.00 35.24
CA ALA A 163 -36.78 -20.63 36.52
C ALA A 163 -37.83 -19.76 37.20
#